data_AF-A0A6V7ILM0-F1
#
_entry.id   AF-A0A6V7ILM0-F1
#
_cell.length_a   1.000
_cell.length_b   1.000
_cell.length_c   1.000
_cell.angle_alpha   90.00
_cell.angle_beta   90.00
_cell.angle_gamma   90.00
#
_symmetry.space_group_name_H-M   'P 1'
#
loop_
_entity.id
_entity.type
_entity.pdbx_description
1 polymer ?
#
loop_
_entity_poly.entity_id
_entity_poly.type
_entity_poly.pdbx_seq_one_letter_code
_entity_poly.pdbx_strand_id
1 'polypeptide(L)'
;QGLLRAKYELLSAGYGKVTQYIKQMEEGRLACQPGLSAEESLEAVILKELSVIRDHAGKACLKELHPSNSPLIMALSGSKGSFINISQMIACVGQQAIS
;
A
#
# COMPACT_ATOMS: atom_id res chain seq x y z
N GLN A 1 8.12 -16.04 9.54
CA GLN A 1 8.68 -15.79 8.19
C GLN A 1 7.60 -15.37 7.17
N GLY A 2 6.31 -15.68 7.37
CA GLY A 2 5.25 -15.35 6.42
C GLY A 2 5.06 -13.84 6.16
N LEU A 3 5.19 -12.99 7.18
CA LEU A 3 5.06 -11.53 7.00
C LEU A 3 6.10 -10.94 6.05
N LEU A 4 7.37 -11.35 6.13
CA LEU A 4 8.43 -10.86 5.24
C LEU A 4 8.14 -11.26 3.80
N ARG A 5 7.73 -12.52 3.57
CA ARG A 5 7.35 -13.01 2.26
C ARG A 5 6.14 -12.25 1.70
N ALA A 6 5.08 -12.11 2.49
CA ALA A 6 3.89 -11.35 2.11
C ALA A 6 4.23 -9.91 1.75
N LYS A 7 5.13 -9.26 2.51
CA LYS A 7 5.62 -7.91 2.19
C LYS A 7 6.30 -7.88 0.81
N TYR A 8 7.22 -8.82 0.54
CA TYR A 8 7.93 -8.87 -0.75
C TYR A 8 6.96 -9.08 -1.92
N GLU A 9 6.02 -10.01 -1.78
CA GLU A 9 5.01 -10.29 -2.82
C GLU A 9 4.13 -9.06 -3.07
N LEU A 10 3.68 -8.37 -2.02
CA LEU A 10 2.88 -7.14 -2.15
C LEU A 10 3.65 -6.00 -2.84
N LEU A 11 4.90 -5.75 -2.45
CA LEU A 11 5.73 -4.70 -3.05
C LEU A 11 6.05 -5.00 -4.51
N SER A 12 6.42 -6.25 -4.82
CA SER A 12 6.74 -6.66 -6.19
C SER A 12 5.53 -6.52 -7.11
N ALA A 13 4.34 -6.95 -6.66
CA ALA A 13 3.11 -6.82 -7.42
C ALA A 13 2.71 -5.35 -7.64
N GLY A 14 2.79 -4.54 -6.57
CA GLY A 14 2.46 -3.11 -6.63
C GLY A 14 3.39 -2.33 -7.56
N TYR A 15 4.71 -2.51 -7.42
CA TYR A 15 5.67 -1.86 -8.32
C TYR A 15 5.54 -2.35 -9.77
N GLY A 16 5.24 -3.64 -9.98
CA GLY A 16 4.97 -4.17 -11.32
C GLY A 16 3.81 -3.45 -12.01
N LYS A 17 2.72 -3.18 -11.29
CA LYS A 17 1.59 -2.39 -11.82
C LYS A 17 1.95 -0.93 -12.09
N VAL A 18 2.69 -0.29 -11.19
CA VAL A 18 3.18 1.09 -11.41
C VAL A 18 3.99 1.17 -12.69
N THR A 19 4.90 0.23 -12.92
CA THR A 19 5.66 0.14 -14.18
C THR A 19 4.75 -0.05 -15.39
N GLN A 20 3.67 -0.84 -15.26
CA GLN A 20 2.69 -0.99 -16.34
C GLN A 20 1.96 0.32 -16.65
N TYR A 21 1.56 1.10 -15.64
CA TYR A 21 0.91 2.40 -15.85
C TYR A 21 1.84 3.41 -16.53
N ILE A 22 3.11 3.46 -16.12
CA ILE A 22 4.13 4.30 -16.76
C ILE A 22 4.26 3.93 -18.24
N LYS A 23 4.39 2.63 -18.54
CA LYS A 23 4.49 2.15 -19.93
C LYS A 23 3.24 2.48 -20.74
N GLN A 24 2.05 2.34 -20.16
CA GLN A 24 0.80 2.73 -20.83
C GLN A 24 0.76 4.22 -21.16
N MET A 25 1.29 5.08 -20.28
CA MET A 25 1.38 6.52 -20.54
C MET A 25 2.35 6.82 -21.69
N GLU A 26 3.54 6.21 -21.67
CA GLU A 26 4.56 6.37 -22.72
C GLU A 26 4.04 5.93 -24.10
N GLU A 27 3.19 4.90 -24.14
CA GLU A 27 2.55 4.40 -25.36
C GLU A 27 1.27 5.15 -25.74
N GLY A 28 0.85 6.16 -24.97
CA GLY A 28 -0.40 6.90 -25.18
C GLY A 28 -1.68 6.08 -24.97
N ARG A 29 -1.59 4.96 -24.23
CA ARG A 29 -2.69 4.02 -23.94
C ARG A 29 -3.29 4.19 -22.54
N LEU A 30 -2.72 5.06 -21.71
CA LEU A 30 -3.26 5.32 -20.37
C LEU A 30 -4.62 6.02 -20.48
N ALA A 31 -5.62 5.47 -19.80
CA ALA A 31 -6.94 6.10 -19.71
C ALA A 31 -6.87 7.34 -18.80
N CYS A 32 -7.02 8.53 -19.37
CA CYS A 32 -7.12 9.76 -18.60
C CYS A 32 -8.42 9.78 -17.80
N GLN A 33 -8.33 10.20 -16.54
CA GLN A 33 -9.50 10.41 -15.71
C GLN A 33 -10.20 11.72 -16.13
N PRO A 34 -11.55 11.80 -16.03
CA PRO A 34 -12.29 12.99 -16.40
C PRO A 34 -11.78 14.23 -15.64
N GLY A 35 -11.43 15.28 -16.36
CA GLY A 35 -10.97 16.55 -15.78
C GLY A 35 -9.49 16.59 -15.40
N LEU A 36 -8.71 15.55 -15.70
CA LEU A 36 -7.26 15.50 -15.47
C LEU A 36 -6.50 15.39 -16.79
N SER A 37 -5.29 15.96 -16.84
CA SER A 37 -4.31 15.68 -17.88
C SER A 37 -3.82 14.22 -17.79
N ALA A 38 -3.08 13.77 -18.81
CA ALA A 38 -2.51 12.42 -18.82
C ALA A 38 -1.51 12.21 -17.67
N GLU A 39 -0.71 13.23 -17.35
CA GLU A 39 0.28 13.20 -16.28
C GLU A 39 -0.39 13.17 -14.90
N GLU A 40 -1.37 14.03 -14.67
CA GLU A 40 -2.16 14.03 -13.43
C GLU A 40 -2.95 12.72 -13.25
N SER A 41 -3.46 12.16 -14.36
CA SER A 41 -4.12 10.85 -14.33
C SER A 41 -3.15 9.73 -13.97
N LEU A 42 -1.91 9.77 -14.48
CA LEU A 42 -0.87 8.81 -14.11
C LEU A 42 -0.54 8.93 -12.62
N GLU A 43 -0.32 10.15 -12.13
CA GLU A 43 -0.04 10.39 -10.71
C GLU A 43 -1.17 9.84 -9.83
N ALA A 44 -2.43 10.14 -10.18
CA ALA A 44 -3.59 9.68 -9.44
C ALA A 44 -3.66 8.14 -9.35
N VAL A 45 -3.40 7.42 -10.45
CA VAL A 45 -3.43 5.95 -10.44
C VAL A 45 -2.25 5.35 -9.68
N ILE A 46 -1.06 5.94 -9.78
CA ILE A 46 0.13 5.51 -9.02
C ILE A 46 -0.09 5.73 -7.52
N LEU A 47 -0.53 6.92 -7.12
CA LEU A 47 -0.83 7.24 -5.73
C LEU A 47 -1.85 6.27 -5.14
N LYS A 48 -2.91 5.96 -5.91
CA LYS A 48 -3.92 4.99 -5.52
C LYS A 48 -3.31 3.59 -5.32
N GLU A 49 -2.57 3.08 -6.30
CA GLU A 49 -1.99 1.72 -6.23
C GLU A 49 -1.00 1.61 -5.06
N LEU A 50 -0.11 2.59 -4.88
CA LEU A 50 0.85 2.60 -3.76
C LEU A 50 0.17 2.74 -2.39
N SER A 51 -0.94 3.47 -2.31
CA SER A 51 -1.74 3.58 -1.08
C SER A 51 -2.38 2.25 -0.70
N VAL A 52 -2.85 1.46 -1.67
CA VAL A 52 -3.45 0.14 -1.42
C VAL A 52 -2.45 -0.87 -0.86
N ILE A 53 -1.17 -0.79 -1.27
CA ILE A 53 -0.11 -1.66 -0.73
C ILE A 53 -0.03 -1.56 0.79
N ARG A 54 -0.16 -0.34 1.35
CA ARG A 54 -0.15 -0.11 2.80
C ARG A 54 -1.31 -0.82 3.50
N ASP A 55 -2.50 -0.74 2.93
CA ASP A 55 -3.68 -1.37 3.53
C ASP A 55 -3.58 -2.90 3.51
N HIS A 56 -3.04 -3.46 2.42
CA HIS A 56 -2.76 -4.89 2.32
C HIS A 56 -1.65 -5.36 3.27
N ALA A 57 -0.62 -4.55 3.47
CA ALA A 57 0.43 -4.81 4.44
C ALA A 57 -0.13 -4.89 5.87
N GLY A 58 -1.06 -4.00 6.24
CA GLY A 58 -1.73 -4.05 7.55
C GLY A 58 -2.56 -5.32 7.76
N LYS A 59 -3.26 -5.80 6.72
CA LYS A 59 -3.98 -7.08 6.76
C LYS A 59 -3.03 -8.27 6.92
N ALA A 60 -1.87 -8.24 6.26
CA ALA A 60 -0.83 -9.25 6.42
C ALA A 60 -0.27 -9.26 7.85
N CYS A 61 -0.06 -8.09 8.47
CA CYS A 61 0.34 -8.00 9.86
C CYS A 61 -0.67 -8.67 10.80
N LEU A 62 -1.97 -8.42 10.62
CA LEU A 62 -3.02 -9.04 11.43
C LEU A 62 -3.01 -10.58 11.36
N LYS A 63 -2.74 -11.13 10.18
CA LYS A 63 -2.72 -12.58 9.95
C LYS A 63 -1.46 -13.25 10.52
N GLU A 64 -0.32 -12.58 10.43
CA GLU A 64 0.99 -13.19 10.66
C GLU A 64 1.58 -12.88 12.05
N LEU A 65 1.07 -11.85 12.74
CA LEU A 65 1.49 -11.54 14.10
C LEU A 65 0.90 -12.53 15.11
N HIS A 66 1.73 -12.92 16.09
CA HIS A 66 1.27 -13.78 17.17
C HIS A 66 0.19 -13.07 18.02
N PRO A 67 -0.89 -13.74 18.45
CA PRO A 67 -1.96 -13.12 19.22
C PRO A 67 -1.52 -12.45 20.54
N SER A 68 -0.39 -12.87 21.12
CA SER A 68 0.18 -12.24 22.32
C SER A 68 0.98 -10.96 22.06
N ASN A 69 1.10 -10.51 20.82
CA ASN A 69 1.82 -9.29 20.48
C ASN A 69 1.11 -8.06 21.07
N SER A 70 1.77 -7.33 21.96
CA SER A 70 1.13 -6.22 22.70
C SER A 70 0.56 -5.12 21.79
N PRO A 71 1.28 -4.62 20.75
CA PRO A 71 0.70 -3.69 19.78
C PRO A 71 -0.56 -4.21 19.10
N LEU A 72 -0.60 -5.49 18.73
CA LEU A 72 -1.79 -6.11 18.13
C LEU A 72 -2.97 -6.13 19.10
N ILE A 73 -2.74 -6.53 20.35
CA ILE A 73 -3.78 -6.54 21.39
C ILE A 73 -4.33 -5.12 21.63
N MET A 74 -3.45 -4.11 21.67
CA MET A 74 -3.85 -2.72 21.87
C MET A 74 -4.75 -2.21 20.73
N ALA A 75 -4.41 -2.55 19.48
CA ALA A 75 -5.23 -2.21 18.32
C ALA A 75 -6.57 -2.98 18.31
N LEU A 76 -6.58 -4.27 18.65
CA LEU A 76 -7.79 -5.09 18.70
C LEU A 76 -8.75 -4.69 19.83
N SER A 77 -8.20 -4.36 21.00
CA SER A 77 -8.98 -3.88 22.15
C SER A 77 -9.48 -2.45 21.97
N GLY A 78 -8.99 -1.71 20.96
CA GLY A 78 -9.31 -0.31 20.74
C GLY A 78 -8.72 0.64 21.79
N SER A 79 -7.80 0.15 22.63
CA SER A 79 -7.21 0.97 23.71
C SER A 79 -6.22 2.00 23.16
N LYS A 80 -5.38 1.63 22.19
CA LYS A 80 -4.46 2.56 21.51
C LYS A 80 -3.92 1.99 20.21
N GLY A 81 -3.78 2.87 19.21
CA GLY A 81 -3.22 2.52 17.91
C GLY A 81 -4.21 1.79 17.02
N SER A 82 -3.85 1.65 15.76
CA SER A 82 -4.63 1.00 14.71
C SER A 82 -3.75 0.03 13.91
N PHE A 83 -4.38 -0.78 13.06
CA PHE A 83 -3.65 -1.64 12.14
C PHE A 83 -2.73 -0.87 11.19
N ILE A 84 -3.07 0.38 10.85
CA ILE A 84 -2.20 1.25 10.06
C ILE A 84 -0.91 1.54 10.82
N ASN A 85 -0.99 1.89 12.10
CA ASN A 85 0.20 2.16 12.90
C ASN A 85 1.12 0.94 12.98
N ILE A 86 0.54 -0.25 13.20
CA ILE A 86 1.31 -1.51 13.21
C ILE A 86 1.96 -1.72 11.84
N SER A 87 1.19 -1.64 10.75
CA SER A 87 1.70 -1.80 9.38
C SER A 87 2.87 -0.88 9.07
N GLN A 88 2.77 0.38 9.48
CA GLN A 88 3.82 1.38 9.24
C GLN A 88 5.10 1.10 10.04
N MET A 89 4.96 0.55 11.25
CA MET A 89 6.12 0.20 12.09
C MET A 89 6.84 -1.06 11.63
N ILE A 90 6.14 -2.04 11.05
CA ILE A 90 6.73 -3.39 10.82
C ILE A 90 6.73 -3.87 9.36
N ALA A 91 5.85 -3.33 8.50
CA ALA A 91 5.71 -3.80 7.13
C ALA A 91 6.09 -2.73 6.10
N CYS A 92 5.32 -1.64 6.01
CA CYS A 92 5.58 -0.55 5.06
C CYS A 92 4.89 0.74 5.53
N VAL A 93 5.64 1.84 5.51
CA VAL A 93 5.12 3.19 5.83
C VAL A 93 4.08 3.66 4.80
N GLY A 94 4.26 3.26 3.54
CA GLY A 94 3.44 3.66 2.39
C GLY A 94 3.81 5.03 1.83
N GLN A 95 3.13 5.40 0.74
CA GLN A 95 3.35 6.67 0.05
C GLN A 95 3.03 7.87 0.95
N GLN A 96 3.89 8.89 0.93
CA GLN A 96 3.66 10.19 1.56
C GLN A 96 3.32 11.20 0.45
N ALA A 97 2.06 11.65 0.42
CA ALA A 97 1.63 12.70 -0.50
C ALA A 97 1.71 14.05 0.22
N ILE A 98 2.24 15.06 -0.48
CA ILE A 98 2.30 16.45 -0.02
C ILE A 98 1.29 17.22 -0.87
N SER A 99 0.46 18.05 -0.22
CA SER A 99 -0.53 18.90 -0.88
C SER A 99 -0.04 20.34 -0.99
#